data_AF-A0A8J5RMQ1-F1
#
_entry.id   AF-A0A8J5RMQ1-F1
#
_cell.length_a   1.000
_cell.length_b   1.000
_cell.length_c   1.000
_cell.angle_alpha   90.00
_cell.angle_beta   90.00
_cell.angle_gamma   90.00
#
_symmetry.space_group_name_H-M   'P 1'
#
loop_
_entity.id
_entity.type
_entity.pdbx_description
1 polymer ?
#
loop_
_entity_poly.entity_id
_entity_poly.type
_entity_poly.pdbx_seq_one_letter_code
_entity_poly.pdbx_strand_id
1 'polypeptide(L)'
;MDVRKHAARIVAHLAEDIRLASFPHGTRCISSLLEMISHSEQRNYDREFFMLQGLNILHKLAADEHNRRIISSAQELLSKAMAPVRADLLDCIVDHQHQTLSEIVIAWLKLMSRFVTAPDETGAKLRSQVVNNRNAIIAMKKILGCGECNEMNLDIEAIEILIMLPMAPADWSLSMSTQTIEKSINLLVTIFTDEGNATSIGLFRRHMAGEALAVLSDLSESC
;
A
#
# COMPACT_ATOMS: atom_id res chain seq x y z
N MET A 1 24.48 19.46 -2.80
CA MET A 1 23.32 18.64 -3.22
C MET A 1 23.87 17.37 -3.84
N ASP A 2 23.53 16.21 -3.30
CA ASP A 2 24.00 14.92 -3.80
C ASP A 2 23.38 14.63 -5.18
N VAL A 3 24.22 14.35 -6.18
CA VAL A 3 23.83 14.01 -7.56
C VAL A 3 22.83 12.86 -7.58
N ARG A 4 22.97 11.89 -6.67
CA ARG A 4 22.05 10.74 -6.57
C ARG A 4 20.66 11.17 -6.14
N LYS A 5 20.54 12.14 -5.21
CA LYS A 5 19.22 12.65 -4.77
C LYS A 5 18.50 13.40 -5.89
N HIS A 6 19.25 14.16 -6.69
CA HIS A 6 18.68 14.89 -7.82
C HIS A 6 18.21 13.93 -8.91
N ALA A 7 19.04 12.92 -9.24
CA ALA A 7 18.67 11.87 -10.18
C ALA A 7 17.40 11.12 -9.74
N ALA A 8 17.29 10.75 -8.45
CA ALA A 8 16.10 10.06 -7.93
C ALA A 8 14.82 10.89 -8.12
N ARG A 9 14.86 12.21 -7.89
CA ARG A 9 13.72 13.11 -8.12
C ARG A 9 13.33 13.21 -9.59
N ILE A 10 14.31 13.34 -10.48
CA ILE A 10 14.08 13.40 -11.93
C ILE A 10 13.40 12.11 -12.39
N VAL A 11 13.94 10.95 -11.98
CA VAL A 11 13.36 9.65 -12.34
C VAL A 11 11.95 9.51 -11.75
N ALA A 12 11.71 9.93 -10.51
CA ALA A 12 10.36 9.93 -9.93
C ALA A 12 9.38 10.84 -10.68
N HIS A 13 9.85 11.93 -11.26
CA HIS A 13 9.01 12.81 -12.08
C HIS A 13 8.62 12.13 -13.40
N LEU A 14 9.57 11.48 -14.06
CA LEU A 14 9.41 10.86 -15.39
C LEU A 14 8.89 9.40 -15.35
N ALA A 15 8.70 8.82 -14.17
CA ALA A 15 8.47 7.38 -14.01
C ALA A 15 7.23 6.85 -14.76
N GLU A 16 6.20 7.66 -14.97
CA GLU A 16 5.00 7.23 -15.71
C GLU A 16 5.29 6.98 -17.20
N ASP A 17 6.30 7.65 -17.76
CA ASP A 17 6.68 7.54 -19.17
C ASP A 17 7.78 6.48 -19.41
N ILE A 18 8.27 5.84 -18.33
CA ILE A 18 9.38 4.88 -18.40
C ILE A 18 8.85 3.47 -18.65
N ARG A 19 9.41 2.81 -19.67
CA ARG A 19 9.28 1.35 -19.87
C ARG A 19 10.48 0.64 -19.27
N LEU A 20 10.29 -0.10 -18.18
CA LEU A 20 11.38 -0.81 -17.48
C LEU A 20 12.12 -1.80 -18.40
N ALA A 21 11.45 -2.38 -19.39
CA ALA A 21 12.08 -3.25 -20.38
C ALA A 21 13.21 -2.57 -21.17
N SER A 22 13.20 -1.23 -21.27
CA SER A 22 14.27 -0.45 -21.92
C SER A 22 15.48 -0.24 -21.01
N PHE A 23 15.38 -0.60 -19.73
CA PHE A 23 16.41 -0.37 -18.71
C PHE A 23 16.66 -1.67 -17.93
N PRO A 24 17.54 -2.57 -18.44
CA PRO A 24 17.77 -3.90 -17.85
C PRO A 24 18.20 -3.89 -16.37
N HIS A 25 18.80 -2.79 -15.91
CA HIS A 25 19.24 -2.61 -14.52
C HIS A 25 18.27 -1.75 -13.69
N GLY A 26 17.13 -1.33 -14.26
CA GLY A 26 16.20 -0.40 -13.61
C GLY A 26 15.68 -0.92 -12.28
N THR A 27 15.28 -2.20 -12.22
CA THR A 27 14.82 -2.84 -10.98
C THR A 27 15.90 -2.86 -9.90
N ARG A 28 17.17 -3.11 -10.27
CA ARG A 28 18.31 -3.06 -9.34
C ARG A 28 18.57 -1.64 -8.83
N CYS A 29 18.52 -0.65 -9.72
CA CYS A 29 18.69 0.76 -9.35
C CYS A 29 17.60 1.21 -8.35
N ILE A 30 16.34 0.86 -8.61
CA ILE A 30 15.23 1.17 -7.70
C ILE A 30 15.38 0.41 -6.38
N SER A 31 15.77 -0.87 -6.41
CA SER A 31 16.02 -1.68 -5.22
C SER A 31 17.07 -1.04 -4.28
N SER A 32 18.08 -0.37 -4.84
CA SER A 32 19.10 0.37 -4.07
C SER A 32 18.57 1.60 -3.32
N LEU A 33 17.38 2.09 -3.68
CA LEU A 33 16.72 3.22 -3.00
C LEU A 33 15.91 2.75 -1.77
N LEU A 34 15.54 1.47 -1.74
CA LEU A 34 14.67 0.88 -0.73
C LEU A 34 15.46 0.16 0.36
N GLU A 35 16.67 0.64 0.68
CA GLU A 35 17.42 0.12 1.82
C GLU A 35 16.62 0.34 3.12
N MET A 36 16.36 -0.74 3.87
CA MET A 36 15.54 -0.69 5.08
C MET A 36 16.07 0.34 6.08
N ILE A 37 15.20 1.17 6.64
CA ILE A 37 15.55 2.07 7.74
C ILE A 37 16.01 1.20 8.93
N SER A 38 17.26 1.38 9.36
CA SER A 38 17.84 0.61 10.48
C SER A 38 17.47 1.23 11.82
N HIS A 39 17.46 0.39 12.86
CA HIS A 39 17.19 0.70 14.27
C HIS A 39 18.13 1.73 14.94
N SER A 40 19.02 2.39 14.20
CA SER A 40 19.92 3.37 14.83
C SER A 40 19.10 4.52 15.38
N GLU A 41 19.40 4.92 16.62
CA GLU A 41 18.76 6.03 17.35
C GLU A 41 18.86 7.38 16.58
N GLN A 42 19.70 7.45 15.55
CA GLN A 42 19.75 8.56 14.60
C GLN A 42 18.94 8.28 13.33
N ARG A 43 17.98 9.17 13.08
CA ARG A 43 17.29 9.28 11.80
C ARG A 43 18.29 9.49 10.67
N ASN A 44 18.09 8.74 9.61
CA ASN A 44 18.85 8.91 8.38
C ASN A 44 17.94 9.54 7.34
N TYR A 45 17.91 10.88 7.32
CA TYR A 45 17.12 11.67 6.37
C TYR A 45 17.40 11.31 4.91
N ASP A 46 18.62 10.86 4.61
CA ASP A 46 19.00 10.44 3.26
C ASP A 46 18.33 9.11 2.89
N ARG A 47 18.29 8.17 3.83
CA ARG A 47 17.60 6.89 3.65
C ARG A 47 16.08 7.06 3.55
N GLU A 48 15.49 7.87 4.43
CA GLU A 48 14.06 8.22 4.35
C GLU A 48 13.72 8.85 3.00
N PHE A 49 14.55 9.80 2.56
CA PHE A 49 14.39 10.43 1.26
C PHE A 49 14.47 9.42 0.11
N PHE A 50 15.49 8.57 0.07
CA PHE A 50 15.62 7.57 -1.00
C PHE A 50 14.49 6.56 -0.99
N MET A 51 14.04 6.12 0.19
CA MET A 51 12.90 5.22 0.32
C MET A 51 11.63 5.85 -0.24
N LEU A 52 11.34 7.10 0.12
CA LEU A 52 10.21 7.85 -0.41
C LEU A 52 10.27 7.94 -1.94
N GLN A 53 11.43 8.29 -2.49
CA GLN A 53 11.60 8.36 -3.96
C GLN A 53 11.44 6.98 -4.61
N GLY A 54 12.00 5.93 -4.04
CA GLY A 54 11.90 4.57 -4.55
C GLY A 54 10.44 4.07 -4.61
N LEU A 55 9.66 4.34 -3.55
CA LEU A 55 8.24 4.00 -3.51
C LEU A 55 7.42 4.80 -4.53
N ASN A 56 7.69 6.10 -4.67
CA ASN A 56 7.02 6.95 -5.67
C ASN A 56 7.33 6.50 -7.11
N ILE A 57 8.59 6.14 -7.39
CA ILE A 57 9.00 5.60 -8.70
C ILE A 57 8.23 4.30 -8.98
N LEU A 58 8.21 3.36 -8.02
CA LEU A 58 7.50 2.09 -8.19
C LEU A 58 6.01 2.29 -8.40
N HIS A 59 5.39 3.16 -7.60
CA HIS A 59 3.97 3.46 -7.71
C HIS A 59 3.64 3.93 -9.12
N LYS A 60 4.40 4.88 -9.66
CA LYS A 60 4.22 5.40 -11.01
C LYS A 60 4.48 4.38 -12.11
N LEU A 61 5.56 3.62 -12.01
CA LEU A 61 5.88 2.57 -12.97
C LEU A 61 4.78 1.49 -13.02
N ALA A 62 4.21 1.13 -11.87
CA ALA A 62 3.15 0.14 -11.75
C ALA A 62 1.80 0.56 -12.36
N ALA A 63 1.68 1.80 -12.85
CA ALA A 63 0.55 2.22 -13.69
C ALA A 63 0.46 1.37 -14.96
N ASP A 64 1.61 1.03 -15.54
CA ASP A 64 1.74 0.21 -16.73
C ASP A 64 1.76 -1.28 -16.36
N GLU A 65 1.00 -2.08 -17.11
CA GLU A 65 0.86 -3.53 -16.90
C GLU A 65 2.18 -4.28 -17.09
N HIS A 66 2.96 -3.91 -18.11
CA HIS A 66 4.21 -4.59 -18.42
C HIS A 66 5.28 -4.31 -17.35
N ASN A 67 5.38 -3.07 -16.90
CA ASN A 67 6.21 -2.69 -15.76
C ASN A 67 5.80 -3.44 -14.48
N ARG A 68 4.50 -3.57 -14.22
CA ARG A 68 3.99 -4.32 -13.06
C ARG A 68 4.45 -5.78 -13.07
N ARG A 69 4.41 -6.44 -14.24
CA ARG A 69 4.96 -7.80 -14.42
C ARG A 69 6.43 -7.87 -14.06
N ILE A 70 7.24 -6.96 -14.61
CA ILE A 70 8.68 -6.88 -14.31
C ILE A 70 8.92 -6.71 -12.80
N ILE A 71 8.22 -5.77 -12.15
CA ILE A 71 8.35 -5.52 -10.71
C ILE A 71 7.95 -6.76 -9.90
N SER A 72 6.82 -7.39 -10.23
CA SER A 72 6.32 -8.58 -9.53
C SER A 72 7.23 -9.82 -9.65
N SER A 73 8.07 -9.85 -10.70
CA SER A 73 9.04 -10.90 -10.95
C SER A 73 10.39 -10.65 -10.25
N ALA A 74 10.68 -9.39 -9.90
CA ALA A 74 11.91 -8.99 -9.24
C ALA A 74 11.80 -9.18 -7.71
N GLN A 75 11.98 -10.42 -7.23
CA GLN A 75 11.72 -10.80 -5.85
C GLN A 75 12.44 -9.93 -4.79
N GLU A 76 13.70 -9.55 -5.03
CA GLU A 76 14.47 -8.68 -4.11
C GLU A 76 13.90 -7.26 -4.04
N LEU A 77 13.48 -6.70 -5.18
CA LEU A 77 12.85 -5.39 -5.24
C LEU A 77 11.50 -5.41 -4.53
N LEU A 78 10.71 -6.45 -4.80
CA LEU A 78 9.39 -6.63 -4.22
C LEU A 78 9.46 -6.79 -2.70
N SER A 79 10.39 -7.60 -2.19
CA SER A 79 10.55 -7.79 -0.74
C SER A 79 10.91 -6.48 -0.02
N LYS A 80 11.79 -5.66 -0.60
CA LYS A 80 12.13 -4.34 -0.05
C LYS A 80 10.97 -3.34 -0.14
N ALA A 81 10.21 -3.35 -1.24
CA ALA A 81 9.03 -2.50 -1.41
C ALA A 81 7.90 -2.87 -0.45
N MET A 82 7.81 -4.14 -0.05
CA MET A 82 6.83 -4.65 0.92
C MET A 82 7.26 -4.45 2.39
N ALA A 83 8.53 -4.15 2.64
CA ALA A 83 9.09 -4.02 3.98
C ALA A 83 8.75 -2.75 4.79
N PRO A 84 8.39 -1.59 4.22
CA PRO A 84 8.59 -0.32 4.93
C PRO A 84 7.60 -0.07 6.06
N VAL A 85 6.62 -0.93 6.30
CA VAL A 85 5.83 -0.85 7.54
C VAL A 85 6.42 -1.80 8.58
N ARG A 86 7.16 -1.22 9.52
CA ARG A 86 7.54 -1.84 10.78
C ARG A 86 6.65 -1.33 11.90
N ALA A 87 6.50 -2.11 12.97
CA ALA A 87 5.60 -1.80 14.07
C ALA A 87 5.91 -0.46 14.78
N ASP A 88 7.17 -0.03 14.77
CA ASP A 88 7.65 1.26 15.29
C ASP A 88 7.27 2.44 14.38
N LEU A 89 7.34 2.27 13.05
CA LEU A 89 6.88 3.27 12.09
C LEU A 89 5.37 3.51 12.20
N LEU A 90 4.62 2.51 12.65
CA LEU A 90 3.18 2.61 12.86
C LEU A 90 2.78 3.58 13.96
N ASP A 91 3.62 3.73 14.98
CA ASP A 91 3.36 4.67 16.07
C ASP A 91 3.59 6.10 15.56
N CYS A 92 4.59 6.31 14.69
CA CYS A 92 4.86 7.62 14.07
C CYS A 92 3.76 8.11 13.11
N ILE A 93 2.97 7.22 12.49
CA ILE A 93 1.85 7.59 11.61
C ILE A 93 0.75 8.29 12.41
N VAL A 94 0.48 7.80 13.62
CA VAL A 94 -0.62 8.29 14.47
C VAL A 94 -0.18 9.51 15.27
N ASP A 95 1.11 9.63 15.58
CA ASP A 95 1.63 10.76 16.33
C ASP A 95 1.74 12.05 15.50
N HIS A 96 1.62 11.99 14.16
CA HIS A 96 1.71 13.12 13.21
C HIS A 96 2.95 14.03 13.32
N GLN A 97 3.91 13.71 14.19
CA GLN A 97 5.09 14.52 14.46
C GLN A 97 6.17 14.39 13.36
N HIS A 98 6.05 13.42 12.45
CA HIS A 98 7.08 13.07 11.47
C HIS A 98 6.54 13.06 10.04
N GLN A 99 6.63 14.21 9.38
CA GLN A 99 6.11 14.43 8.03
C GLN A 99 6.70 13.45 7.00
N THR A 100 8.03 13.28 6.94
CA THR A 100 8.67 12.39 5.94
C THR A 100 8.28 10.92 6.12
N LEU A 101 8.16 10.45 7.37
CA LEU A 101 7.75 9.07 7.65
C LEU A 101 6.28 8.83 7.26
N SER A 102 5.43 9.83 7.47
CA SER A 102 4.05 9.82 6.98
C SER A 102 4.01 9.77 5.46
N GLU A 103 4.83 10.57 4.76
CA GLU A 103 4.94 10.54 3.29
C GLU A 103 5.41 9.19 2.75
N ILE A 104 6.33 8.51 3.44
CA ILE A 104 6.78 7.15 3.08
C ILE A 104 5.62 6.16 3.15
N VAL A 105 4.83 6.21 4.23
CA VAL A 105 3.67 5.34 4.41
C VAL A 105 2.60 5.62 3.36
N ILE A 106 2.34 6.89 3.05
CA ILE A 106 1.43 7.30 1.98
C ILE A 106 1.89 6.72 0.64
N ALA A 107 3.16 6.90 0.28
CA ALA A 107 3.71 6.40 -0.98
C ALA A 107 3.65 4.86 -1.04
N TRP A 108 3.87 4.19 0.08
CA TRP A 108 3.76 2.75 0.19
C TRP A 108 2.30 2.27 0.02
N LEU A 109 1.32 2.90 0.69
CA LEU A 109 -0.10 2.54 0.54
C LEU A 109 -0.57 2.69 -0.90
N LYS A 110 -0.17 3.78 -1.58
CA LYS A 110 -0.48 3.99 -3.00
C LYS A 110 0.09 2.89 -3.89
N LEU A 111 1.33 2.47 -3.63
CA LEU A 111 1.92 1.33 -4.32
C LEU A 111 1.13 0.04 -4.07
N MET A 112 0.74 -0.22 -2.82
CA MET A 112 -0.03 -1.41 -2.47
C MET A 112 -1.42 -1.40 -3.11
N SER A 113 -2.17 -0.29 -3.08
CA SER A 113 -3.48 -0.14 -3.76
C SER A 113 -3.34 -0.49 -5.25
N ARG A 114 -2.30 0.04 -5.90
CA ARG A 114 -2.04 -0.22 -7.33
C ARG A 114 -1.70 -1.68 -7.64
N PHE A 115 -1.10 -2.38 -6.70
CA PHE A 115 -0.81 -3.81 -6.82
C PHE A 115 -2.06 -4.67 -6.62
N VAL A 116 -2.92 -4.31 -5.67
CA VAL A 116 -4.11 -5.14 -5.37
C VAL A 116 -5.22 -4.97 -6.40
N THR A 117 -5.37 -3.79 -6.99
CA THR A 117 -6.39 -3.47 -8.01
C THR A 117 -6.05 -3.99 -9.42
N ALA A 118 -4.88 -4.59 -9.60
CA ALA A 118 -4.46 -5.15 -10.89
C ALA A 118 -5.34 -6.35 -11.31
N PRO A 119 -5.97 -6.34 -12.51
CA PRO A 119 -6.96 -7.35 -12.88
C PRO A 119 -6.36 -8.72 -13.27
N ASP A 120 -5.05 -8.79 -13.54
CA ASP A 120 -4.41 -9.97 -14.11
C ASP A 120 -3.82 -10.93 -13.06
N GLU A 121 -3.26 -12.06 -13.52
CA GLU A 121 -2.59 -13.07 -12.67
C GLU A 121 -1.44 -12.46 -11.86
N THR A 122 -0.77 -11.44 -12.44
CA THR A 122 0.24 -10.65 -11.72
C THR A 122 -0.38 -9.91 -10.54
N GLY A 123 -1.53 -9.28 -10.74
CA GLY A 123 -2.33 -8.70 -9.67
C GLY A 123 -2.76 -9.72 -8.63
N ALA A 124 -3.18 -10.93 -9.03
CA ALA A 124 -3.49 -12.01 -8.10
C ALA A 124 -2.27 -12.35 -7.25
N LYS A 125 -1.11 -12.62 -7.83
CA LYS A 125 0.12 -12.89 -7.07
C LYS A 125 0.48 -11.76 -6.09
N LEU A 126 0.38 -10.50 -6.54
CA LEU A 126 0.71 -9.33 -5.72
C LEU A 126 -0.28 -9.16 -4.56
N ARG A 127 -1.59 -9.35 -4.79
CA ARG A 127 -2.60 -9.39 -3.72
C ARG A 127 -2.20 -10.33 -2.60
N SER A 128 -1.65 -11.51 -2.91
CA SER A 128 -1.21 -12.51 -1.91
C SER A 128 -0.19 -11.98 -0.96
N GLN A 129 0.77 -11.28 -1.54
CA GLN A 129 1.89 -10.80 -0.77
C GLN A 129 1.48 -9.63 0.12
N VAL A 130 0.56 -8.78 -0.36
CA VAL A 130 -0.01 -7.68 0.44
C VAL A 130 -0.88 -8.21 1.58
N VAL A 131 -1.79 -9.14 1.28
CA VAL A 131 -2.68 -9.80 2.26
C VAL A 131 -1.88 -10.50 3.36
N ASN A 132 -0.79 -11.18 3.00
CA ASN A 132 0.02 -11.92 3.96
C ASN A 132 0.98 -11.03 4.76
N ASN A 133 1.01 -9.71 4.51
CA ASN A 133 1.83 -8.77 5.26
C ASN A 133 1.09 -8.29 6.52
N ARG A 134 1.35 -8.94 7.66
CA ARG A 134 0.70 -8.59 8.93
C ARG A 134 0.90 -7.13 9.34
N ASN A 135 2.10 -6.58 9.11
CA ASN A 135 2.38 -5.19 9.47
C ASN A 135 1.59 -4.22 8.59
N ALA A 136 1.45 -4.53 7.30
CA ALA A 136 0.62 -3.79 6.36
C ALA A 136 -0.83 -3.66 6.86
N ILE A 137 -1.43 -4.79 7.25
CA ILE A 137 -2.80 -4.84 7.77
C ILE A 137 -2.94 -4.04 9.07
N ILE A 138 -1.99 -4.15 9.99
CA ILE A 138 -2.01 -3.38 11.24
C ILE A 138 -1.89 -1.86 10.93
N ALA A 139 -1.08 -1.47 9.94
CA ALA A 139 -0.96 -0.09 9.47
C ALA A 139 -2.29 0.47 9.00
N MET A 140 -2.92 -0.24 8.07
CA MET A 140 -4.19 0.17 7.47
C MET A 140 -5.26 0.33 8.56
N LYS A 141 -5.29 -0.58 9.53
CA LYS A 141 -6.22 -0.50 10.67
C LYS A 141 -5.96 0.71 11.57
N LYS A 142 -4.69 1.01 11.88
CA LYS A 142 -4.33 2.20 12.68
C LYS A 142 -4.69 3.51 11.96
N ILE A 143 -4.44 3.58 10.66
CA ILE A 143 -4.79 4.75 9.82
C ILE A 143 -6.30 4.96 9.79
N LEU A 144 -7.08 3.90 9.61
CA LEU A 144 -8.54 3.99 9.57
C LEU A 144 -9.17 4.38 10.92
N GLY A 145 -8.50 4.08 12.03
CA GLY A 145 -8.89 4.53 13.37
C GLY A 145 -8.41 5.93 13.74
N CYS A 146 -7.61 6.59 12.90
CA CYS A 146 -7.08 7.92 13.18
C CYS A 146 -7.94 9.00 12.51
N GLY A 147 -8.55 9.87 13.31
CA GLY A 147 -9.41 10.97 12.82
C GLY A 147 -8.69 12.01 11.97
N GLU A 148 -7.39 12.24 12.24
CA GLU A 148 -6.55 13.21 11.52
C GLU A 148 -5.96 12.64 10.21
N CYS A 149 -5.86 11.30 10.08
CA CYS A 149 -5.44 10.66 8.83
C CYS A 149 -6.47 10.78 7.70
N ASN A 150 -7.72 11.14 8.04
CA ASN A 150 -8.82 11.32 7.10
C ASN A 150 -8.58 12.49 6.12
N GLU A 151 -7.82 13.51 6.53
CA GLU A 151 -7.56 14.68 5.67
C GLU A 151 -6.55 14.39 4.55
N MET A 152 -5.84 13.25 4.60
CA MET A 152 -4.80 12.88 3.64
C MET A 152 -5.26 11.92 2.53
N ASN A 153 -6.56 11.60 2.44
CA ASN A 153 -7.17 10.56 1.58
C ASN A 153 -6.65 9.13 1.81
N LEU A 154 -5.79 8.91 2.82
CA LEU A 154 -5.14 7.63 3.14
C LEU A 154 -6.10 6.50 3.51
N ASP A 155 -7.27 6.88 3.98
CA ASP A 155 -8.39 6.00 4.29
C ASP A 155 -8.93 5.33 3.02
N ILE A 156 -8.91 6.00 1.86
CA ILE A 156 -9.38 5.43 0.59
C ILE A 156 -8.45 4.31 0.13
N GLU A 157 -7.12 4.53 0.06
CA GLU A 157 -6.21 3.46 -0.35
C GLU A 157 -6.18 2.31 0.67
N ALA A 158 -6.30 2.60 1.97
CA ALA A 158 -6.40 1.57 3.00
C ALA A 158 -7.71 0.77 2.87
N ILE A 159 -8.83 1.43 2.60
CA ILE A 159 -10.11 0.79 2.33
C ILE A 159 -9.98 -0.09 1.08
N GLU A 160 -9.54 0.44 -0.07
CA GLU A 160 -9.34 -0.33 -1.31
C GLU A 160 -8.53 -1.61 -1.09
N ILE A 161 -7.44 -1.53 -0.33
CA ILE A 161 -6.62 -2.71 -0.04
C ILE A 161 -7.35 -3.71 0.86
N LEU A 162 -8.06 -3.24 1.89
CA LEU A 162 -8.85 -4.09 2.78
C LEU A 162 -10.07 -4.72 2.07
N ILE A 163 -10.67 -4.03 1.10
CA ILE A 163 -11.76 -4.53 0.24
C ILE A 163 -11.29 -5.66 -0.67
N MET A 164 -10.03 -5.64 -1.11
CA MET A 164 -9.49 -6.66 -2.01
C MET A 164 -9.02 -7.94 -1.26
N LEU A 165 -9.00 -7.93 0.08
CA LEU A 165 -8.63 -9.09 0.91
C LEU A 165 -9.57 -10.31 0.77
N PRO A 166 -10.90 -10.16 0.68
CA PRO A 166 -11.83 -11.29 0.56
C PRO A 166 -12.05 -11.77 -0.87
N MET A 167 -11.62 -10.99 -1.87
CA MET A 167 -11.75 -11.27 -3.30
C MET A 167 -10.70 -12.23 -3.85
N ALA A 168 -9.86 -12.81 -2.99
CA ALA A 168 -8.91 -13.83 -3.41
C ALA A 168 -9.64 -15.17 -3.62
N PRO A 169 -9.42 -15.88 -4.75
CA PRO A 169 -10.13 -17.11 -5.06
C PRO A 169 -9.95 -18.18 -3.97
N ALA A 170 -10.94 -19.07 -3.81
CA ALA A 170 -11.08 -20.01 -2.70
C ALA A 170 -9.83 -20.87 -2.35
N ASP A 171 -8.95 -21.16 -3.31
CA ASP A 171 -7.67 -21.85 -3.08
C ASP A 171 -6.67 -21.06 -2.23
N TRP A 172 -6.97 -19.79 -1.96
CA TRP A 172 -6.17 -18.87 -1.16
C TRP A 172 -6.49 -18.90 0.34
N SER A 173 -7.56 -19.58 0.75
CA SER A 173 -8.11 -19.50 2.12
C SER A 173 -7.26 -20.15 3.21
N LEU A 174 -6.05 -20.61 2.91
CA LEU A 174 -5.21 -21.36 3.85
C LEU A 174 -4.22 -20.52 4.66
N SER A 175 -4.12 -19.20 4.46
CA SER A 175 -3.16 -18.37 5.23
C SER A 175 -3.74 -17.22 6.05
N MET A 176 -4.98 -16.79 5.82
CA MET A 176 -5.57 -15.70 6.60
C MET A 176 -6.44 -16.26 7.73
N SER A 177 -6.13 -15.88 8.98
CA SER A 177 -6.94 -16.32 10.12
C SER A 177 -8.37 -15.77 9.99
N THR A 178 -9.37 -16.59 10.30
CA THR A 178 -10.80 -16.21 10.34
C THR A 178 -11.02 -14.93 11.15
N GLN A 179 -10.20 -14.73 12.19
CA GLN A 179 -10.18 -13.53 13.03
C GLN A 179 -9.78 -12.24 12.29
N THR A 180 -8.89 -12.33 11.29
CA THR A 180 -8.47 -11.16 10.50
C THR A 180 -9.57 -10.71 9.57
N ILE A 181 -10.26 -11.67 8.93
CA ILE A 181 -11.45 -11.45 8.09
C ILE A 181 -12.56 -10.79 8.93
N GLU A 182 -12.92 -11.39 10.07
CA GLU A 182 -13.97 -10.90 10.96
C GLU A 182 -13.70 -9.46 11.43
N LYS A 183 -12.46 -9.15 11.84
CA LYS A 183 -12.07 -7.80 12.25
C LYS A 183 -12.14 -6.80 11.09
N SER A 184 -11.87 -7.22 9.86
CA SER A 184 -11.98 -6.35 8.68
C SER A 184 -13.45 -6.12 8.31
N ILE A 185 -14.30 -7.14 8.37
CA ILE A 185 -15.76 -7.01 8.18
C ILE A 185 -16.35 -6.04 9.21
N ASN A 186 -16.02 -6.19 10.50
CA ASN A 186 -16.52 -5.30 11.55
C ASN A 186 -16.10 -3.84 11.34
N LEU A 187 -14.88 -3.62 10.82
CA LEU A 187 -14.40 -2.28 10.49
C LEU A 187 -15.19 -1.69 9.31
N LEU A 188 -15.44 -2.47 8.26
CA LEU A 188 -16.25 -2.05 7.11
C LEU A 188 -17.69 -1.73 7.53
N VAL A 189 -18.30 -2.56 8.37
CA VAL A 189 -19.64 -2.30 8.92
C VAL A 189 -19.67 -0.99 9.71
N THR A 190 -18.67 -0.76 10.58
CA THR A 190 -18.57 0.48 11.36
C THR A 190 -18.46 1.71 10.46
N ILE A 191 -17.66 1.64 9.38
CA ILE A 191 -17.53 2.74 8.42
C ILE A 191 -18.84 2.97 7.65
N PHE A 192 -19.51 1.89 7.22
CA PHE A 192 -20.75 1.97 6.45
C PHE A 192 -21.90 2.59 7.25
N THR A 193 -21.99 2.27 8.55
CA THR A 193 -23.05 2.74 9.47
C THR A 193 -22.74 4.06 10.16
N ASP A 194 -21.59 4.70 9.89
CA ASP A 194 -21.24 6.00 10.46
C ASP A 194 -22.08 7.13 9.84
N GLU A 195 -23.28 7.34 10.38
CA GLU A 195 -24.19 8.43 9.98
C GLU A 195 -23.73 9.81 10.46
N GLY A 196 -22.73 9.87 11.36
CA GLY A 196 -22.23 11.12 11.94
C GLY A 196 -21.34 11.94 10.99
N ASN A 197 -20.81 11.33 9.93
CA ASN A 197 -19.88 11.97 9.01
C ASN A 197 -20.51 12.23 7.63
N ALA A 198 -21.36 13.25 7.53
CA ALA A 198 -22.06 13.65 6.30
C ALA A 198 -21.19 14.48 5.31
N THR A 199 -19.87 14.49 5.48
CA THR A 199 -18.97 15.14 4.53
C THR A 199 -18.92 14.38 3.20
N SER A 200 -18.51 15.03 2.11
CA SER A 200 -18.34 14.35 0.82
C SER A 200 -17.38 13.15 0.90
N ILE A 201 -16.36 13.24 1.76
CA ILE A 201 -15.40 12.15 2.01
C ILE A 201 -16.05 11.04 2.83
N GLY A 202 -16.77 11.39 3.92
CA GLY A 202 -17.52 10.42 4.73
C GLY A 202 -18.55 9.63 3.92
N LEU A 203 -19.28 10.28 3.02
CA LEU A 203 -20.22 9.63 2.10
C LEU A 203 -19.51 8.69 1.11
N PHE A 204 -18.37 9.09 0.54
CA PHE A 204 -17.58 8.24 -0.34
C PHE A 204 -17.06 6.99 0.38
N ARG A 205 -16.59 7.13 1.63
CA ARG A 205 -16.15 5.99 2.45
C ARG A 205 -17.27 5.01 2.73
N ARG A 206 -18.47 5.50 3.05
CA ARG A 206 -19.67 4.66 3.26
C ARG A 206 -20.02 3.91 1.99
N HIS A 207 -19.99 4.57 0.83
CA HIS A 207 -20.21 3.91 -0.45
C HIS A 207 -19.21 2.77 -0.69
N MET A 208 -17.91 3.05 -0.55
CA MET A 208 -16.85 2.05 -0.74
C MET A 208 -16.99 0.87 0.24
N ALA A 209 -17.28 1.15 1.51
CA ALA A 209 -17.51 0.11 2.51
C ALA A 209 -18.74 -0.75 2.20
N GLY A 210 -19.82 -0.13 1.70
CA GLY A 210 -21.04 -0.83 1.29
C GLY A 210 -20.82 -1.75 0.09
N GLU A 211 -20.10 -1.28 -0.94
CA GLU A 211 -19.74 -2.07 -2.12
C GLU A 211 -18.91 -3.31 -1.71
N ALA A 212 -17.94 -3.11 -0.82
CA ALA A 212 -17.13 -4.21 -0.29
C ALA A 212 -17.94 -5.27 0.44
N LEU A 213 -18.88 -4.85 1.28
CA LEU A 213 -19.74 -5.74 2.05
C LEU A 213 -20.70 -6.51 1.14
N ALA A 214 -21.23 -5.88 0.08
CA ALA A 214 -22.08 -6.55 -0.89
C ALA A 214 -21.32 -7.65 -1.63
N VAL A 215 -20.13 -7.33 -2.13
CA VAL A 215 -19.23 -8.27 -2.80
C VAL A 215 -18.86 -9.45 -1.90
N LEU A 216 -18.58 -9.19 -0.62
CA LEU A 216 -18.33 -10.19 0.41
C LEU A 216 -19.53 -11.12 0.65
N SER A 217 -20.75 -10.57 0.61
CA SER A 217 -22.00 -11.31 0.78
C SER A 217 -22.23 -12.27 -0.39
N ASP A 218 -22.08 -11.79 -1.62
CA ASP A 218 -22.26 -12.59 -2.84
C ASP A 218 -21.31 -13.81 -2.90
N LEU A 219 -20.08 -13.62 -2.42
CA LEU A 219 -19.10 -14.70 -2.29
C LEU A 219 -19.51 -15.78 -1.26
N SER A 220 -20.23 -15.40 -0.20
CA SER A 220 -20.70 -16.34 0.82
C SER A 220 -21.90 -17.17 0.37
N GLU A 221 -22.69 -16.67 -0.58
CA GLU A 221 -23.85 -17.37 -1.16
C GLU A 221 -23.48 -18.30 -2.34
N SER A 222 -22.27 -18.14 -2.89
CA SER A 222 -21.76 -18.91 -4.03
C SER A 222 -21.08 -20.24 -3.63
N CYS A 223 -21.18 -20.64 -2.37
CA CYS A 223 -20.49 -21.79 -1.76
C CYS A 223 -21.48 -22.91 -1.39
#